data_AF-A0A520HJG3-F1
#
_entry.id   AF-A0A520HJG3-F1
#
_cell.length_a   1.000
_cell.length_b   1.000
_cell.length_c   1.000
_cell.angle_alpha   90.00
_cell.angle_beta   90.00
_cell.angle_gamma   90.00
#
_symmetry.space_group_name_H-M   'P 1'
#
loop_
_entity.id
_entity.type
_entity.pdbx_description
1 polymer ?
#
loop_
_entity_poly.entity_id
_entity_poly.type
_entity_poly.pdbx_seq_one_letter_code
_entity_poly.pdbx_strand_id
1 'polypeptide(L)'
;MTVGFALALALAACGSSPKRPQQQVRPDLSRVPTRETAQCHADLRAAGVTFRALPDKTTGPGCGLSGTVQLLEIGVPVNNLTAIRCGEARAFVTWARNAVAPAAYQMLGSELARIDSM
;
A
#
# COMPACT_ATOMS: atom_id res chain seq x y z
N MET A 1 62.51 -5.47 36.97
CA MET A 1 61.51 -6.43 36.43
C MET A 1 60.08 -5.91 36.58
N THR A 2 59.78 -4.65 36.20
CA THR A 2 58.43 -4.06 36.41
C THR A 2 57.92 -3.22 35.22
N VAL A 3 58.72 -3.03 34.16
CA VAL A 3 58.36 -2.15 33.03
C VAL A 3 57.65 -2.90 31.89
N GLY A 4 57.75 -4.23 31.84
CA GLY A 4 57.17 -5.03 30.74
C GLY A 4 55.65 -5.21 30.79
N PHE A 5 55.01 -5.04 31.95
CA PHE A 5 53.57 -5.32 32.10
C PHE A 5 52.68 -4.13 31.70
N ALA A 6 53.19 -2.90 31.78
CA ALA A 6 52.42 -1.68 31.49
C ALA A 6 52.16 -1.49 29.98
N LEU A 7 53.04 -2.02 29.12
CA LEU A 7 52.91 -1.85 27.66
C LEU A 7 51.85 -2.78 27.05
N ALA A 8 51.54 -3.91 27.69
CA ALA A 8 50.54 -4.86 27.21
C ALA A 8 49.09 -4.37 27.43
N LEU A 9 48.86 -3.50 28.42
CA LEU A 9 47.53 -2.95 28.72
C LEU A 9 47.11 -1.81 27.78
N ALA A 10 48.06 -1.19 27.07
CA ALA A 10 47.76 -0.07 26.18
C ALA A 10 47.18 -0.49 24.81
N LEU A 11 47.38 -1.75 24.37
CA LEU A 11 46.93 -2.21 23.05
C LEU A 11 45.51 -2.80 23.01
N ALA A 12 44.87 -3.05 24.15
CA ALA A 12 43.51 -3.63 24.17
C ALA A 12 42.39 -2.59 23.95
N ALA A 13 42.70 -1.28 23.98
CA ALA A 13 41.69 -0.22 23.97
C ALA A 13 41.30 0.29 22.56
N CYS A 14 42.04 -0.05 21.50
CA CYS A 14 41.74 0.40 20.13
C CYS A 14 41.04 -0.68 19.26
N GLY A 15 40.23 -1.52 19.90
CA GLY A 15 39.58 -2.67 19.25
C GLY A 15 38.05 -2.63 19.30
N SER A 16 37.40 -1.47 19.37
CA SER A 16 35.94 -1.41 19.21
C SER A 16 35.58 -1.60 17.74
N SER A 17 35.38 -2.84 17.30
CA SER A 17 34.77 -3.10 15.99
C SER A 17 33.43 -2.36 15.94
N PRO A 18 33.20 -1.48 14.95
CA PRO A 18 31.88 -0.87 14.79
C PRO A 18 30.89 -2.01 14.63
N LYS A 19 29.89 -2.06 15.51
CA LYS A 19 28.76 -2.98 15.42
C LYS A 19 28.23 -2.85 13.99
N ARG A 20 28.43 -3.87 13.15
CA ARG A 20 28.00 -3.86 11.74
C ARG A 20 26.58 -3.29 11.74
N PRO A 21 26.29 -2.17 11.04
CA PRO A 21 24.96 -1.58 11.04
C PRO A 21 24.01 -2.73 10.75
N GLN A 22 23.07 -2.99 11.67
CA GLN A 22 22.04 -4.00 11.42
C GLN A 22 21.49 -3.67 10.05
N GLN A 23 21.69 -4.59 9.11
CA GLN A 23 21.37 -4.39 7.71
C GLN A 23 19.91 -3.96 7.69
N GLN A 24 19.69 -2.65 7.45
CA GLN A 24 18.37 -2.06 7.54
C GLN A 24 17.54 -2.83 6.52
N VAL A 25 16.59 -3.63 7.00
CA VAL A 25 15.67 -4.36 6.14
C VAL A 25 14.91 -3.28 5.42
N ARG A 26 15.29 -3.03 4.17
CA ARG A 26 14.63 -2.03 3.34
C ARG A 26 13.16 -2.46 3.23
N PRO A 27 12.20 -1.60 3.57
CA PRO A 27 10.79 -1.94 3.49
C PRO A 27 10.45 -2.39 2.07
N ASP A 28 9.75 -3.52 1.94
CA ASP A 28 9.20 -3.96 0.66
C ASP A 28 7.98 -3.10 0.32
N LEU A 29 8.19 -2.09 -0.52
CA LEU A 29 7.14 -1.18 -0.97
C LEU A 29 6.11 -1.85 -1.87
N SER A 30 6.36 -3.08 -2.30
CA SER A 30 5.42 -3.89 -3.08
C SER A 30 4.30 -4.47 -2.22
N ARG A 31 4.49 -4.49 -0.88
CA ARG A 31 3.61 -5.18 0.05
C ARG A 31 2.85 -4.20 0.96
N VAL A 32 1.54 -4.18 0.81
CA VAL A 32 0.62 -3.51 1.72
C VAL A 32 0.44 -4.37 2.98
N PRO A 33 0.52 -3.79 4.20
CA PRO A 33 0.24 -4.52 5.43
C PRO A 33 -1.17 -5.12 5.46
N THR A 34 -1.30 -6.36 5.94
CA THR A 34 -2.59 -7.09 5.97
C THR A 34 -3.66 -6.37 6.78
N ARG A 35 -3.27 -5.69 7.86
CA ARG A 35 -4.17 -4.88 8.69
C ARG A 35 -4.77 -3.72 7.90
N GLU A 36 -3.97 -3.05 7.07
CA GLU A 36 -4.45 -1.94 6.24
C GLU A 36 -5.42 -2.43 5.16
N THR A 37 -5.14 -3.58 4.55
CA THR A 37 -6.06 -4.25 3.62
C THR A 37 -7.39 -4.60 4.30
N ALA A 38 -7.34 -5.20 5.49
CA ALA A 38 -8.54 -5.56 6.25
C ALA A 38 -9.39 -4.32 6.61
N GLN A 39 -8.73 -3.22 7.01
CA GLN A 39 -9.40 -1.95 7.28
C GLN A 39 -10.09 -1.41 6.02
N CYS A 40 -9.40 -1.41 4.88
CA CYS A 40 -10.01 -0.98 3.62
C CYS A 40 -11.24 -1.81 3.25
N HIS A 41 -11.18 -3.14 3.40
CA HIS A 41 -12.34 -3.99 3.14
C HIS A 41 -13.53 -3.68 4.08
N ALA A 42 -13.26 -3.26 5.32
CA ALA A 42 -14.30 -2.78 6.23
C ALA A 42 -14.86 -1.44 5.76
N ASP A 43 -13.99 -0.49 5.39
CA ASP A 43 -14.37 0.83 4.89
C ASP A 43 -15.25 0.73 3.62
N LEU A 44 -14.85 -0.12 2.65
CA LEU A 44 -15.62 -0.35 1.42
C LEU A 44 -16.99 -0.96 1.70
N ARG A 45 -17.07 -1.96 2.59
CA ARG A 45 -18.36 -2.54 3.01
C ARG A 45 -19.25 -1.51 3.69
N ALA A 46 -18.69 -0.70 4.61
CA ALA A 46 -19.42 0.37 5.28
C ALA A 46 -19.91 1.44 4.30
N ALA A 47 -19.15 1.68 3.22
CA ALA A 47 -19.53 2.57 2.14
C ALA A 47 -20.57 1.99 1.17
N GLY A 48 -21.03 0.73 1.36
CA GLY A 48 -21.97 0.06 0.46
C GLY A 48 -21.37 -0.30 -0.90
N VAL A 49 -20.05 -0.49 -0.97
CA VAL A 49 -19.35 -0.81 -2.22
C VAL A 49 -19.31 -2.33 -2.41
N THR A 50 -19.72 -2.79 -3.59
CA THR A 50 -19.55 -4.17 -4.02
C THR A 50 -18.17 -4.33 -4.64
N PHE A 51 -17.36 -5.23 -4.08
CA PHE A 51 -16.01 -5.50 -4.57
C PHE A 51 -15.64 -6.97 -4.43
N ARG A 52 -14.60 -7.37 -5.16
CA ARG A 52 -13.96 -8.68 -5.07
C ARG A 52 -12.53 -8.50 -4.59
N ALA A 53 -12.14 -9.19 -3.51
CA ALA A 53 -10.74 -9.26 -3.12
C ALA A 53 -9.94 -10.07 -4.15
N LEU A 54 -8.74 -9.62 -4.49
CA LEU A 54 -7.86 -10.28 -5.44
C LEU A 54 -6.64 -10.85 -4.71
N PRO A 55 -6.09 -11.99 -5.18
CA PRO A 55 -4.90 -12.57 -4.60
C PRO A 55 -3.68 -11.67 -4.87
N ASP A 56 -2.79 -11.59 -3.88
CA ASP A 56 -1.51 -10.92 -4.03
C ASP A 56 -0.68 -11.59 -5.16
N LYS A 57 0.01 -10.78 -5.96
CA LYS A 57 0.87 -11.23 -7.07
C LYS A 57 2.22 -10.55 -7.01
N THR A 58 3.29 -11.32 -7.16
CA THR A 58 4.64 -10.81 -7.34
C THR A 58 5.02 -10.93 -8.81
N THR A 59 5.38 -9.83 -9.44
CA THR A 59 5.69 -9.76 -10.88
C THR A 59 7.20 -9.59 -11.13
N GLY A 60 7.98 -9.30 -10.07
CA GLY A 60 9.43 -9.20 -10.12
C GLY A 60 10.00 -8.67 -8.80
N PRO A 61 11.33 -8.52 -8.70
CA PRO A 61 11.96 -7.95 -7.52
C PRO A 61 11.47 -6.52 -7.26
N GLY A 62 10.73 -6.30 -6.17
CA GLY A 62 10.16 -4.99 -5.85
C GLY A 62 8.95 -4.58 -6.70
N CYS A 63 8.42 -5.49 -7.52
CA CYS A 63 7.19 -5.29 -8.28
C CYS A 63 6.13 -6.29 -7.82
N GLY A 64 5.01 -5.77 -7.31
CA GLY A 64 3.92 -6.60 -6.85
C GLY A 64 2.61 -5.84 -6.66
N LEU A 65 1.54 -6.62 -6.74
CA LEU A 65 0.19 -6.22 -6.40
C LEU A 65 -0.14 -6.92 -5.09
N SER A 66 -0.40 -6.14 -4.05
CA SER A 66 -0.81 -6.65 -2.76
C SER A 66 -1.96 -5.83 -2.20
N GLY A 67 -2.84 -6.48 -1.44
CA GLY A 67 -4.02 -5.82 -0.89
C GLY A 67 -4.87 -5.18 -1.99
N THR A 68 -5.06 -5.89 -3.09
CA THR A 68 -5.81 -5.41 -4.25
C THR A 68 -7.25 -5.89 -4.24
N VAL A 69 -8.13 -5.04 -4.77
CA VAL A 69 -9.55 -5.32 -4.95
C VAL A 69 -9.94 -4.99 -6.39
N GLN A 70 -11.02 -5.61 -6.82
CA GLN A 70 -11.76 -5.21 -8.00
C GLN A 70 -13.08 -4.58 -7.56
N LEU A 71 -13.29 -3.32 -7.92
CA LEU A 71 -14.56 -2.63 -7.69
C LEU A 71 -15.57 -3.09 -8.74
N LEU A 72 -16.76 -3.46 -8.30
CA LEU A 72 -17.85 -3.94 -9.17
C LEU A 72 -18.97 -2.90 -9.21
N GLU A 73 -19.31 -2.33 -8.05
CA GLU A 73 -20.38 -1.36 -7.94
C GLU A 73 -20.11 -0.41 -6.77
N ILE A 74 -20.24 0.90 -7.00
CA ILE A 74 -20.00 1.94 -5.98
C ILE A 74 -21.24 2.81 -5.72
N GLY A 75 -22.43 2.28 -6.09
CA GLY A 75 -23.69 2.99 -6.30
C GLY A 75 -24.07 3.05 -7.79
N VAL A 76 -23.08 2.90 -8.66
CA VAL A 76 -23.21 2.69 -10.10
C VAL A 76 -22.26 1.56 -10.51
N PRO A 77 -22.52 0.83 -11.62
CA PRO A 77 -21.61 -0.19 -12.11
C PRO A 77 -20.23 0.38 -12.46
N VAL A 78 -19.18 -0.37 -12.12
CA VAL A 78 -17.79 -0.10 -12.51
C VAL A 78 -17.31 -1.24 -13.40
N ASN A 79 -17.00 -0.91 -14.65
CA ASN A 79 -16.63 -1.87 -15.68
C ASN A 79 -15.16 -1.72 -16.08
N ASN A 80 -14.58 -2.83 -16.55
CA ASN A 80 -13.21 -2.92 -17.08
C ASN A 80 -12.09 -2.54 -16.10
N LEU A 81 -12.41 -2.06 -14.89
CA LEU A 81 -11.45 -1.90 -13.82
C LEU A 81 -11.10 -3.27 -13.26
N THR A 82 -9.86 -3.71 -13.45
CA THR A 82 -9.42 -5.07 -13.09
C THR A 82 -8.89 -5.16 -11.68
N ALA A 83 -7.77 -4.50 -11.38
CA ALA A 83 -7.14 -4.52 -10.06
C ALA A 83 -6.73 -3.12 -9.63
N ILE A 84 -7.17 -2.71 -8.44
CA ILE A 84 -6.75 -1.47 -7.79
C ILE A 84 -6.33 -1.78 -6.35
N ARG A 85 -5.30 -1.10 -5.86
CA ARG A 85 -4.87 -1.24 -4.46
C ARG A 85 -5.90 -0.63 -3.51
N CYS A 86 -5.98 -1.16 -2.31
CA CYS A 86 -6.98 -0.77 -1.31
C CYS A 86 -7.00 0.73 -1.00
N GLY A 87 -5.84 1.39 -0.86
CA GLY A 87 -5.78 2.82 -0.59
C GLY A 87 -6.43 3.64 -1.71
N GLU A 88 -6.09 3.27 -2.94
CA GLU A 88 -6.55 3.86 -4.19
C GLU A 88 -8.03 3.55 -4.44
N ALA A 89 -8.53 2.37 -4.04
CA ALA A 89 -9.94 2.02 -4.10
C ALA A 89 -10.81 2.98 -3.26
N ARG A 90 -10.37 3.34 -2.05
CA ARG A 90 -11.09 4.31 -1.20
C ARG A 90 -11.10 5.71 -1.83
N ALA A 91 -9.96 6.12 -2.38
CA ALA A 91 -9.85 7.40 -3.06
C ALA A 91 -10.76 7.44 -4.30
N PHE A 92 -10.80 6.35 -5.07
CA PHE A 92 -11.64 6.20 -6.26
C PHE A 92 -13.13 6.34 -5.92
N VAL A 93 -13.60 5.64 -4.88
CA VAL A 93 -14.99 5.73 -4.41
C VAL A 93 -15.35 7.17 -4.00
N THR A 94 -14.47 7.83 -3.25
CA THR A 94 -14.65 9.22 -2.82
C THR A 94 -14.72 10.17 -4.01
N TRP A 95 -13.79 10.04 -4.96
CA TRP A 95 -13.76 10.84 -6.18
C TRP A 95 -15.02 10.64 -7.04
N ALA A 96 -15.44 9.40 -7.25
CA ALA A 96 -16.62 9.11 -8.05
C ALA A 96 -17.90 9.74 -7.46
N ARG A 97 -18.06 9.66 -6.13
CA ARG A 97 -19.23 10.22 -5.45
C ARG A 97 -19.22 11.74 -5.35
N ASN A 98 -18.06 12.33 -5.04
CA ASN A 98 -17.98 13.75 -4.68
C ASN A 98 -17.55 14.65 -5.84
N ALA A 99 -16.98 14.10 -6.92
CA ALA A 99 -16.59 14.86 -8.09
C ALA A 99 -17.33 14.41 -9.34
N VAL A 100 -17.28 13.11 -9.68
CA VAL A 100 -17.83 12.62 -10.95
C VAL A 100 -19.34 12.69 -11.01
N ALA A 101 -20.05 12.18 -9.98
CA ALA A 101 -21.50 12.19 -9.98
C ALA A 101 -22.10 13.62 -10.04
N PRO A 102 -21.60 14.60 -9.25
CA PRO A 102 -22.03 16.00 -9.42
C PRO A 102 -21.71 16.57 -10.81
N ALA A 103 -20.53 16.28 -11.35
CA ALA A 103 -20.13 16.77 -12.67
C ALA A 103 -21.01 16.20 -13.79
N ALA A 104 -21.42 14.93 -13.71
CA ALA A 104 -22.34 14.31 -14.68
C ALA A 104 -23.65 15.11 -14.76
N TYR A 105 -24.23 15.44 -13.61
CA TYR A 105 -25.42 16.28 -13.55
C TYR A 105 -25.19 17.69 -14.11
N GLN A 106 -24.08 18.34 -13.74
CA GLN A 106 -23.81 19.72 -14.16
C GLN A 106 -23.51 19.85 -15.66
N MET A 107 -22.81 18.87 -16.23
CA MET A 107 -22.33 18.94 -17.62
C MET A 107 -23.31 18.28 -18.60
N LEU A 108 -24.00 17.22 -18.17
CA LEU A 108 -24.84 16.39 -19.04
C LEU A 108 -26.32 16.43 -18.66
N GLY A 109 -26.68 16.98 -17.50
CA GLY A 109 -28.08 17.07 -17.05
C GLY A 109 -28.68 15.74 -16.57
N SER A 110 -27.86 14.72 -16.31
CA SER A 110 -28.31 13.38 -15.92
C SER A 110 -27.45 12.75 -14.83
N GLU A 111 -27.99 11.72 -14.18
CA GLU A 111 -27.24 10.91 -13.21
C GLU A 111 -26.06 10.20 -13.84
N LEU A 112 -25.01 9.99 -13.04
CA LEU A 112 -23.94 9.08 -13.41
C LEU A 112 -24.53 7.68 -13.60
N ALA A 113 -24.47 7.16 -14.82
CA ALA A 113 -25.03 5.84 -15.12
C ALA A 113 -24.06 4.69 -14.79
N ARG A 114 -22.76 4.88 -15.07
CA ARG A 114 -21.69 3.88 -14.88
C ARG A 114 -20.31 4.52 -15.03
N ILE A 115 -19.27 3.81 -14.59
CA ILE A 115 -17.87 4.15 -14.86
C ILE A 115 -17.22 3.01 -15.65
N ASP A 116 -16.67 3.30 -16.82
CA ASP A 116 -15.86 2.36 -17.60
C ASP A 116 -14.37 2.73 -17.53
N SER A 117 -13.52 1.73 -17.36
CA SER A 117 -12.06 1.85 -17.51
C SER A 117 -11.58 1.27 -18.86
N MET A 118 -10.30 1.46 -19.15
CA MET A 118 -9.62 0.93 -20.36
C MET A 118 -8.96 -0.42 -20.09
#